data_AF-A0A1J5CGJ0-F1
#
_entry.id   AF-A0A1J5CGJ0-F1
#
_cell.length_a   1.000
_cell.length_b   1.000
_cell.length_c   1.000
_cell.angle_alpha   90.00
_cell.angle_beta   90.00
_cell.angle_gamma   90.00
#
_symmetry.space_group_name_H-M   'P 1'
#
loop_
_entity.id
_entity.type
_entity.pdbx_description
1 polymer ?
#
loop_
_entity_poly.entity_id
_entity_poly.type
_entity_poly.pdbx_seq_one_letter_code
_entity_poly.pdbx_strand_id
1 'polypeptide(L)'
;MGAPIWMLWGWEFTIIYLILLYFISHYVVLNDPRKWLGIHEVQLEYEKLTETLQSVKRLYYLRHIKGVIQPLMEARDKAFRIIPLLAEEPMHGLELKLRQLEEETVKATSHDMQIMGKSQAKDLRESIDKLKKMAAFLEKFEANKRSIAASLKLLRTKLLLAETTGDEGEVQKILEDLQSLHAVYDRVNEDFRN
;
A
#
# COMPACT_ATOMS: atom_id res chain seq x y z
N MET A 1 8.14 -15.24 -61.22
CA MET A 1 7.91 -14.19 -60.20
C MET A 1 7.53 -14.88 -58.92
N GLY A 2 8.48 -15.06 -57.99
CA GLY A 2 8.23 -15.67 -56.69
C GLY A 2 7.98 -14.59 -55.65
N ALA A 3 6.86 -14.64 -54.95
CA ALA A 3 6.59 -13.74 -53.84
C ALA A 3 7.57 -14.01 -52.68
N PRO A 4 8.14 -12.97 -52.03
CA PRO A 4 9.09 -13.15 -50.95
C PRO A 4 8.43 -13.83 -49.75
N ILE A 5 9.07 -14.90 -49.26
CA ILE A 5 8.64 -15.76 -48.13
C ILE A 5 8.28 -14.96 -46.86
N TRP A 6 8.81 -13.74 -46.71
CA TRP A 6 8.52 -12.82 -45.61
C TRP A 6 7.07 -12.30 -45.57
N MET A 7 6.28 -12.44 -46.64
CA MET A 7 4.87 -12.02 -46.66
C MET A 7 3.89 -13.04 -46.07
N LEU A 8 4.29 -14.29 -45.82
CA LEU A 8 3.41 -15.33 -45.25
C LEU A 8 3.45 -15.41 -43.72
N TRP A 9 4.28 -14.61 -43.05
CA TRP A 9 4.47 -14.65 -41.59
C TRP A 9 3.97 -13.39 -40.87
N GLY A 10 3.28 -12.50 -41.59
CA GLY A 10 3.16 -11.10 -41.21
C GLY A 10 2.48 -10.82 -39.88
N TRP A 11 1.46 -11.59 -39.48
CA TRP A 11 0.56 -11.19 -38.38
C TRP A 11 0.57 -12.16 -37.19
N GLU A 12 0.79 -13.45 -37.42
CA GLU A 12 0.87 -14.45 -36.34
C GLU A 12 2.12 -14.26 -35.48
N PHE A 13 3.26 -13.92 -36.08
CA PHE A 13 4.49 -13.60 -35.34
C PHE A 13 4.35 -12.32 -34.50
N THR A 14 3.64 -11.30 -35.01
CA THR A 14 3.38 -10.09 -34.22
C THR A 14 2.47 -10.37 -33.03
N ILE A 15 1.47 -11.25 -33.18
CA ILE A 15 0.60 -11.64 -32.06
C ILE A 15 1.39 -12.43 -31.01
N ILE A 16 2.18 -13.43 -31.42
CA ILE A 16 3.02 -14.20 -30.50
C ILE A 16 4.02 -13.28 -29.79
N TYR A 17 4.66 -12.36 -30.52
CA TYR A 17 5.61 -11.41 -29.96
C TYR A 17 4.96 -10.43 -28.96
N LEU A 18 3.76 -9.92 -29.25
CA LEU A 18 3.00 -9.07 -28.33
C LEU A 18 2.55 -9.82 -27.08
N ILE A 19 2.11 -11.08 -27.22
CA ILE A 19 1.81 -11.95 -26.09
C ILE A 19 3.07 -12.18 -25.24
N LEU A 20 4.21 -12.46 -25.88
CA LEU A 20 5.48 -12.68 -25.18
C LEU A 20 5.94 -11.41 -24.44
N LEU A 21 5.84 -10.24 -25.07
CA LEU A 21 6.13 -8.95 -24.45
C LEU A 21 5.18 -8.64 -23.30
N TYR A 22 3.89 -8.94 -23.45
CA TYR A 22 2.92 -8.82 -22.37
C TYR A 22 3.31 -9.73 -21.21
N PHE A 23 3.62 -11.01 -21.47
CA PHE A 23 4.07 -11.94 -20.44
C PHE A 23 5.37 -11.49 -19.78
N ILE A 24 6.40 -11.09 -20.52
CA ILE A 24 7.67 -10.60 -19.99
C ILE A 24 7.46 -9.33 -19.17
N SER A 25 6.69 -8.36 -19.67
CA SER A 25 6.34 -7.14 -18.93
C SER A 25 5.61 -7.48 -17.63
N HIS A 26 4.60 -8.37 -17.69
CA HIS A 26 3.88 -8.81 -16.50
C HIS A 26 4.79 -9.56 -15.53
N TYR A 27 5.70 -10.42 -16.02
CA TYR A 27 6.65 -11.18 -15.22
C TYR A 27 7.67 -10.28 -14.54
N VAL A 28 8.24 -9.31 -15.26
CA VAL A 28 9.22 -8.33 -14.73
C VAL A 28 8.56 -7.42 -13.69
N VAL A 29 7.32 -6.98 -13.93
CA VAL A 29 6.54 -6.19 -12.95
C VAL A 29 6.09 -7.03 -11.75
N LEU A 30 5.99 -8.36 -11.89
CA LEU A 30 5.67 -9.26 -10.78
C LEU A 30 6.90 -9.63 -9.96
N ASN A 31 8.09 -9.73 -10.58
CA ASN A 31 9.34 -10.14 -9.95
C ASN A 31 10.32 -9.00 -9.63
N ASP A 32 9.95 -7.73 -9.79
CA ASP A 32 10.81 -6.61 -9.36
C ASP A 32 10.99 -6.65 -7.82
N PRO A 33 12.20 -6.91 -7.29
CA PRO A 33 12.43 -6.95 -5.86
C PRO A 33 12.17 -5.60 -5.17
N ARG A 34 12.19 -4.47 -5.91
CA ARG A 34 11.84 -3.14 -5.39
C ARG A 34 10.35 -3.02 -5.07
N LYS A 35 9.51 -3.87 -5.65
CA LYS A 35 8.08 -3.95 -5.37
C LYS A 35 7.77 -4.38 -3.94
N TRP A 36 8.72 -4.94 -3.21
CA TRP A 36 8.48 -5.40 -1.83
C TRP A 36 9.19 -4.55 -0.77
N LEU A 37 9.85 -3.46 -1.18
CA LEU A 37 10.51 -2.54 -0.27
C LEU A 37 9.51 -2.01 0.78
N GLY A 38 9.87 -2.05 2.06
CA GLY A 38 8.98 -1.61 3.15
C GLY A 38 7.84 -2.58 3.52
N ILE A 39 7.62 -3.66 2.75
CA ILE A 39 6.59 -4.70 3.00
C ILE A 39 7.14 -6.14 2.90
N HIS A 40 8.42 -6.32 3.21
CA HIS A 40 9.13 -7.60 3.04
C HIS A 40 8.52 -8.77 3.85
N GLU A 41 7.95 -8.50 5.03
CA GLU A 41 7.26 -9.54 5.81
C GLU A 41 6.02 -10.11 5.10
N VAL A 42 5.32 -9.28 4.32
CA VAL A 42 4.18 -9.71 3.50
C VAL A 42 4.66 -10.51 2.29
N GLN A 43 5.77 -10.09 1.67
CA GLN A 43 6.42 -10.84 0.59
C GLN A 43 6.75 -12.27 1.03
N LEU A 44 7.45 -12.42 2.15
CA LEU A 44 7.89 -13.72 2.65
C LEU A 44 6.72 -14.68 2.89
N GLU A 45 5.62 -14.21 3.46
CA GLU A 45 4.44 -15.06 3.67
C GLU A 45 3.66 -15.31 2.37
N TYR A 46 3.63 -14.34 1.45
CA TYR A 46 3.03 -14.52 0.13
C TYR A 46 3.76 -15.57 -0.72
N GLU A 47 5.09 -15.56 -0.74
CA GLU A 47 5.91 -16.53 -1.47
C GLU A 47 5.70 -17.94 -0.92
N LYS A 48 5.82 -18.12 0.41
CA LYS A 48 5.55 -19.40 1.08
C LYS A 48 4.14 -19.92 0.82
N LEU A 49 3.15 -19.03 0.83
CA LEU A 49 1.76 -19.37 0.54
C LEU A 49 1.59 -19.81 -0.92
N THR A 50 2.24 -19.13 -1.86
CA THR A 50 2.21 -19.48 -3.29
C THR A 50 2.87 -20.83 -3.56
N GLU A 51 3.96 -21.16 -2.85
CA GLU A 51 4.61 -22.48 -2.89
C GLU A 51 3.72 -23.58 -2.31
N THR A 52 2.97 -23.25 -1.26
CA THR A 52 2.05 -24.19 -0.58
C THR A 52 0.83 -24.53 -1.45
N LEU A 53 0.37 -23.59 -2.28
CA LEU A 53 -0.81 -23.78 -3.12
C LEU A 53 -0.53 -24.72 -4.30
N GLN A 54 -0.70 -26.03 -4.09
CA GLN A 54 -0.65 -27.05 -5.16
C GLN A 54 -2.03 -27.44 -5.71
N SER A 55 -3.11 -26.89 -5.15
CA SER A 55 -4.49 -27.32 -5.44
C SER A 55 -5.08 -26.76 -6.75
N VAL A 56 -6.12 -27.43 -7.26
CA VAL A 56 -6.93 -26.97 -8.42
C VAL A 56 -7.53 -25.57 -8.19
N LYS A 57 -7.71 -25.16 -6.93
CA LYS A 57 -8.23 -23.85 -6.52
C LYS A 57 -7.14 -22.79 -6.34
N ARG A 58 -5.87 -23.05 -6.68
CA ARG A 58 -4.75 -22.10 -6.58
C ARG A 58 -5.09 -20.73 -7.16
N LEU A 59 -5.67 -20.67 -8.37
CA LEU A 59 -6.03 -19.41 -9.03
C LEU A 59 -7.09 -18.62 -8.24
N TYR A 60 -8.02 -19.29 -7.58
CA TYR A 60 -9.03 -18.67 -6.73
C TYR A 60 -8.35 -17.99 -5.52
N TYR A 61 -7.57 -18.75 -4.75
CA TYR A 61 -6.90 -18.20 -3.56
C TYR A 61 -5.94 -17.06 -3.90
N LEU A 62 -5.11 -17.22 -4.95
CA LEU A 62 -4.20 -16.17 -5.40
C LEU A 62 -4.92 -14.88 -5.81
N ARG A 63 -6.12 -14.99 -6.39
CA ARG A 63 -6.93 -13.80 -6.74
C ARG A 63 -7.37 -13.05 -5.49
N HIS A 64 -7.88 -13.74 -4.48
CA HIS A 64 -8.27 -13.11 -3.22
C HIS A 64 -7.09 -12.44 -2.52
N ILE A 65 -5.95 -13.14 -2.44
CA ILE A 65 -4.73 -12.61 -1.84
C ILE A 65 -4.22 -11.38 -2.62
N LYS A 66 -4.23 -11.42 -3.96
CA LYS A 66 -3.84 -10.29 -4.80
C LYS A 66 -4.73 -9.06 -4.56
N GLY A 67 -6.03 -9.27 -4.34
CA GLY A 67 -6.97 -8.21 -3.97
C GLY A 67 -6.60 -7.48 -2.69
N VAL A 68 -5.90 -8.12 -1.76
CA VAL A 68 -5.43 -7.51 -0.50
C VAL A 68 -4.05 -6.89 -0.65
N ILE A 69 -3.15 -7.52 -1.42
CA ILE A 69 -1.77 -7.04 -1.59
C ILE A 69 -1.71 -5.74 -2.42
N GLN A 70 -2.55 -5.60 -3.45
CA GLN A 70 -2.50 -4.44 -4.33
C GLN A 70 -2.76 -3.11 -3.58
N PRO A 71 -3.83 -2.96 -2.77
CA PRO A 71 -4.04 -1.78 -1.94
C PRO A 71 -2.89 -1.50 -0.96
N LEU A 72 -2.28 -2.55 -0.40
CA LEU A 72 -1.12 -2.40 0.48
C LEU A 72 0.09 -1.80 -0.27
N MET A 73 0.29 -2.17 -1.54
CA MET A 73 1.35 -1.59 -2.37
C MET A 73 1.10 -0.12 -2.68
N GLU A 74 -0.14 0.28 -2.94
CA GLU A 74 -0.49 1.69 -3.10
C GLU A 74 -0.26 2.49 -1.81
N ALA A 75 -0.63 1.91 -0.66
CA ALA A 75 -0.38 2.51 0.65
C ALA A 75 1.12 2.62 0.97
N ARG A 76 1.94 1.65 0.55
CA ARG A 76 3.41 1.70 0.64
C ARG A 76 3.97 2.87 -0.15
N ASP A 77 3.54 3.06 -1.39
CA ASP A 77 4.03 4.18 -2.22
C ASP A 77 3.66 5.53 -1.61
N LYS A 78 2.49 5.62 -1.00
CA LYS A 78 2.08 6.80 -0.22
C LYS A 78 2.94 6.99 1.02
N ALA A 79 3.23 5.91 1.76
CA ALA A 79 4.09 5.97 2.94
C ALA A 79 5.50 6.47 2.59
N PHE A 80 6.10 6.00 1.49
CA PHE A 80 7.41 6.47 1.04
C PHE A 80 7.44 7.95 0.64
N ARG A 81 6.31 8.52 0.23
CA ARG A 81 6.22 9.98 -0.01
C ARG A 81 6.07 10.78 1.28
N ILE A 82 5.43 10.22 2.30
CA ILE A 82 5.17 10.90 3.58
C ILE A 82 6.40 10.89 4.49
N ILE A 83 7.14 9.78 4.54
CA ILE A 83 8.32 9.62 5.40
C ILE A 83 9.33 10.79 5.28
N PRO A 84 9.76 11.23 4.07
CA PRO A 84 10.68 12.35 3.97
C PRO A 84 10.06 13.67 4.46
N LEU A 85 8.77 13.92 4.20
CA LEU A 85 8.09 15.14 4.65
C LEU A 85 8.08 15.26 6.18
N LEU A 86 7.84 14.15 6.88
CA LEU A 86 7.88 14.12 8.35
C LEU A 86 9.31 14.17 8.92
N ALA A 87 10.31 13.76 8.13
CA ALA A 87 11.72 13.84 8.52
C ALA A 87 12.28 15.26 8.39
N GLU A 88 11.88 16.00 7.35
CA GLU A 88 12.27 17.40 7.11
C GLU A 88 11.66 18.34 8.16
N GLU A 89 10.40 18.11 8.54
CA GLU A 89 9.69 18.93 9.52
C GLU A 89 9.28 18.12 10.76
N PRO A 90 10.17 17.96 11.75
CA PRO A 90 9.84 17.21 12.95
C PRO A 90 8.73 17.89 13.73
N MET A 91 7.64 17.14 14.00
CA MET A 91 6.43 17.66 14.63
C MET A 91 6.68 18.46 15.90
N HIS A 92 7.59 17.99 16.74
CA HIS A 92 7.92 18.67 17.99
C HIS A 92 8.43 20.11 17.76
N GLY A 93 9.25 20.31 16.73
CA GLY A 93 9.77 21.64 16.39
C GLY A 93 8.67 22.57 15.88
N LEU A 94 7.70 22.05 15.12
CA LEU A 94 6.57 22.84 14.63
C LEU A 94 5.61 23.22 15.77
N GLU A 95 5.34 22.31 16.71
CA GLU A 95 4.51 22.61 17.89
C GLU A 95 5.15 23.65 18.80
N LEU A 96 6.48 23.61 18.96
CA LEU A 96 7.22 24.64 19.69
C LEU A 96 7.15 26.01 18.99
N LYS A 97 7.36 26.04 17.66
CA LYS A 97 7.21 27.27 16.86
C LYS A 97 5.81 27.86 16.98
N LEU A 98 4.78 27.01 16.96
CA LEU A 98 3.40 27.45 17.13
C LEU A 98 3.18 28.10 18.49
N ARG A 99 3.65 27.48 19.57
CA ARG A 99 3.55 28.07 20.92
C ARG A 99 4.27 29.41 21.01
N GLN A 100 5.48 29.51 20.47
CA GLN A 100 6.25 30.76 20.44
C GLN A 100 5.49 31.85 19.68
N LEU A 101 4.96 31.54 18.51
CA LEU A 101 4.19 32.45 17.68
C LEU A 101 2.90 32.92 18.38
N GLU A 102 2.20 32.02 19.07
CA GLU A 102 1.02 32.36 19.87
C GLU A 102 1.36 33.29 21.04
N GLU A 103 2.45 33.03 21.75
CA GLU A 103 2.92 33.89 22.83
C GLU A 103 3.34 35.29 22.34
N GLU A 104 4.07 35.36 21.22
CA GLU A 104 4.46 36.62 20.58
C GLU A 104 3.25 37.42 20.11
N THR A 105 2.26 36.73 19.53
CA THR A 105 1.01 37.35 19.10
C THR A 105 0.24 37.97 20.28
N VAL A 106 0.23 37.31 21.44
CA VAL A 106 -0.43 37.84 22.66
C VAL A 106 0.33 39.03 23.24
N LYS A 107 1.67 39.01 23.16
CA LYS A 107 2.53 40.10 23.66
C LYS A 107 2.61 41.30 22.70
N ALA A 108 2.15 41.16 21.46
CA ALA A 108 2.19 42.20 20.45
C ALA A 108 1.32 43.41 20.84
N THR A 109 1.90 44.59 20.82
CA THR A 109 1.25 45.86 21.19
C THR A 109 0.45 46.50 20.05
N SER A 110 0.76 46.16 18.79
CA SER A 110 0.05 46.64 17.61
C SER A 110 -1.08 45.70 17.20
N HIS A 111 -2.25 46.25 16.89
CA HIS A 111 -3.40 45.48 16.39
C HIS A 111 -3.08 44.74 15.09
N ASP A 112 -2.32 45.37 14.18
CA ASP A 112 -1.94 44.76 12.90
C ASP A 112 -1.01 43.55 13.12
N MET A 113 -0.07 43.66 14.06
CA MET A 113 0.80 42.54 14.44
C MET A 113 0.01 41.39 15.06
N GLN A 114 -1.01 41.68 15.87
CA GLN A 114 -1.89 40.67 16.42
C GLN A 114 -2.71 39.95 15.33
N ILE A 115 -3.20 40.67 14.32
CA ILE A 115 -3.93 40.07 13.20
C ILE A 115 -2.99 39.16 12.39
N MET A 116 -1.81 39.66 12.04
CA MET A 116 -0.81 38.87 11.29
C MET A 116 -0.39 37.61 12.04
N GLY A 117 -0.05 37.75 13.33
CA GLY A 117 0.36 36.60 14.16
C GLY A 117 -0.74 35.56 14.29
N LYS A 118 -2.02 35.97 14.44
CA LYS A 118 -3.17 35.06 14.42
C LYS A 118 -3.31 34.31 13.10
N SER A 119 -3.09 34.98 11.97
CA SER A 119 -3.14 34.33 10.65
C SER A 119 -2.02 33.29 10.52
N GLN A 120 -0.79 33.65 10.86
CA GLN A 120 0.35 32.74 10.77
C GLN A 120 0.20 31.54 11.72
N ALA A 121 -0.32 31.76 12.94
CA ALA A 121 -0.59 30.67 13.88
C ALA A 121 -1.68 29.73 13.36
N LYS A 122 -2.70 30.27 12.68
CA LYS A 122 -3.73 29.46 12.01
C LYS A 122 -3.14 28.59 10.91
N ASP A 123 -2.35 29.17 10.01
CA ASP A 123 -1.73 28.44 8.89
C ASP A 123 -0.77 27.34 9.39
N LEU A 124 -0.03 27.64 10.46
CA LEU A 124 0.88 26.68 11.09
C LEU A 124 0.11 25.55 11.79
N ARG A 125 -1.02 25.84 12.47
CA ARG A 125 -1.91 24.80 13.04
C ARG A 125 -2.46 23.88 11.96
N GLU A 126 -2.95 24.43 10.85
CA GLU A 126 -3.46 23.63 9.73
C GLU A 126 -2.37 22.72 9.15
N SER A 127 -1.14 23.21 9.07
CA SER A 127 0.02 22.41 8.62
C SER A 127 0.37 21.28 9.61
N ILE A 128 0.39 21.60 10.90
CA ILE A 128 0.58 20.62 12.00
C ILE A 128 -0.49 19.53 11.95
N ASP A 129 -1.76 19.89 11.76
CA ASP A 129 -2.86 18.93 11.69
C ASP A 129 -2.74 18.01 10.46
N LYS A 130 -2.32 18.54 9.30
CA LYS A 130 -2.03 17.72 8.12
C LYS A 130 -0.92 16.70 8.40
N LEU A 131 0.18 17.13 9.02
CA LEU A 131 1.28 16.24 9.36
C LEU A 131 0.89 15.20 10.42
N LYS A 132 0.03 15.54 11.38
CA LYS A 132 -0.55 14.57 12.34
C LYS A 132 -1.38 13.50 11.65
N LYS A 133 -2.23 13.88 10.69
CA LYS A 133 -2.99 12.92 9.87
C LYS A 133 -2.05 12.00 9.09
N MET A 134 -0.97 12.55 8.51
CA MET A 134 0.05 11.78 7.80
C MET A 134 0.78 10.79 8.71
N ALA A 135 1.16 11.20 9.93
CA ALA A 135 1.78 10.32 10.92
C ALA A 135 0.82 9.19 11.35
N ALA A 136 -0.45 9.50 11.60
CA ALA A 136 -1.47 8.51 11.93
C ALA A 136 -1.70 7.51 10.78
N PHE A 137 -1.59 7.96 9.53
CA PHE A 137 -1.61 7.07 8.37
C PHE A 137 -0.42 6.10 8.39
N LEU A 138 0.81 6.57 8.66
CA LEU A 138 1.99 5.69 8.74
C LEU A 138 1.86 4.64 9.85
N GLU A 139 1.32 5.03 11.01
CA GLU A 139 1.07 4.10 12.11
C GLU A 139 0.07 3.01 11.72
N LYS A 140 -1.06 3.40 11.12
CA LYS A 140 -2.06 2.46 10.59
C LYS A 140 -1.45 1.57 9.50
N PHE A 141 -0.61 2.12 8.63
CA PHE A 141 0.07 1.37 7.58
C PHE A 141 0.96 0.27 8.16
N GLU A 142 1.80 0.60 9.15
CA GLU A 142 2.64 -0.38 9.84
C GLU A 142 1.83 -1.46 10.56
N ALA A 143 0.76 -1.09 11.26
CA ALA A 143 -0.12 -2.05 11.93
C ALA A 143 -0.78 -3.02 10.94
N ASN A 144 -1.30 -2.50 9.83
CA ASN A 144 -1.98 -3.31 8.83
C ASN A 144 -1.02 -4.22 8.06
N LYS A 145 0.19 -3.76 7.76
CA LYS A 145 1.24 -4.58 7.14
C LYS A 145 1.49 -5.85 7.97
N ARG A 146 1.65 -5.70 9.29
CA ARG A 146 1.84 -6.82 10.22
C ARG A 146 0.61 -7.73 10.29
N SER A 147 -0.58 -7.14 10.32
CA SER A 147 -1.84 -7.90 10.35
C SER A 147 -2.01 -8.75 9.08
N ILE A 148 -1.77 -8.19 7.89
CA ILE A 148 -1.83 -8.92 6.62
C ILE A 148 -0.81 -10.06 6.61
N ALA A 149 0.44 -9.82 7.02
CA ALA A 149 1.45 -10.88 7.10
C ALA A 149 1.01 -12.03 8.02
N ALA A 150 0.46 -11.71 9.19
CA ALA A 150 -0.07 -12.71 10.13
C ALA A 150 -1.25 -13.50 9.53
N SER A 151 -2.17 -12.83 8.86
CA SER A 151 -3.31 -13.47 8.20
C SER A 151 -2.88 -14.38 7.04
N LEU A 152 -1.88 -14.00 6.25
CA LEU A 152 -1.30 -14.85 5.21
C LEU A 152 -0.63 -16.10 5.80
N LYS A 153 0.10 -15.94 6.90
CA LYS A 153 0.69 -17.07 7.64
C LYS A 153 -0.38 -18.03 8.16
N LEU A 154 -1.46 -17.49 8.71
CA LEU A 154 -2.59 -18.28 9.20
C LEU A 154 -3.30 -19.02 8.06
N LEU A 155 -3.55 -18.33 6.94
CA LEU A 155 -4.12 -18.91 5.73
C LEU A 155 -3.30 -20.09 5.22
N ARG A 156 -1.97 -19.93 5.15
CA ARG A 156 -1.05 -21.02 4.78
C ARG A 156 -1.20 -22.23 5.69
N THR A 157 -1.26 -22.00 7.00
CA THR A 157 -1.40 -23.07 8.00
C THR A 157 -2.72 -23.81 7.84
N LYS A 158 -3.82 -23.08 7.62
CA LYS A 158 -5.14 -23.69 7.43
C LYS A 158 -5.28 -24.42 6.10
N LEU A 159 -4.64 -23.93 5.02
CA LEU A 159 -4.62 -24.65 3.74
C LEU A 159 -3.89 -25.99 3.85
N LEU A 160 -2.74 -26.02 4.53
CA LEU A 160 -2.02 -27.28 4.80
C LEU A 160 -2.86 -28.27 5.61
N LEU A 161 -3.61 -27.76 6.60
CA LEU A 161 -4.53 -28.59 7.39
C LEU A 161 -5.71 -29.07 6.55
N ALA A 162 -6.33 -28.21 5.74
CA ALA A 162 -7.45 -28.55 4.87
C ALA A 162 -7.06 -29.61 3.82
N GLU A 163 -5.82 -29.62 3.34
CA GLU A 163 -5.31 -30.71 2.49
C GLU A 163 -5.32 -32.07 3.20
N THR A 164 -5.14 -32.08 4.52
CA THR A 164 -5.17 -33.31 5.33
C THR A 164 -6.55 -33.68 5.87
N THR A 165 -7.42 -32.71 6.15
CA THR A 165 -8.72 -32.92 6.83
C THR A 165 -9.93 -32.78 5.90
N GLY A 166 -9.78 -32.14 4.74
CA GLY A 166 -10.88 -31.82 3.82
C GLY A 166 -11.80 -30.68 4.28
N ASP A 167 -11.50 -30.03 5.41
CA ASP A 167 -12.31 -28.92 5.94
C ASP A 167 -11.83 -27.56 5.39
N GLU A 168 -12.55 -27.04 4.40
CA GLU A 168 -12.28 -25.74 3.79
C GLU A 168 -12.98 -24.56 4.50
N GLY A 169 -13.84 -24.80 5.49
CA GLY A 169 -14.64 -23.73 6.12
C GLY A 169 -13.78 -22.66 6.81
N GLU A 170 -12.73 -23.10 7.49
CA GLU A 170 -11.75 -22.22 8.15
C GLU A 170 -10.90 -21.41 7.15
N VAL A 171 -10.64 -21.97 5.97
CA VAL A 171 -9.92 -21.27 4.89
C VAL A 171 -10.77 -20.12 4.37
N GLN A 172 -12.07 -20.36 4.15
CA GLN A 172 -13.00 -19.36 3.65
C GLN A 172 -13.15 -18.19 4.64
N LYS A 173 -13.25 -18.47 5.94
CA LYS A 173 -13.33 -17.43 6.98
C LYS A 173 -12.11 -16.51 6.98
N ILE A 174 -10.90 -17.06 6.80
CA ILE A 174 -9.68 -16.24 6.75
C ILE A 174 -9.63 -15.36 5.49
N LEU A 175 -10.16 -15.85 4.35
CA LEU A 175 -10.26 -15.02 3.15
C LEU A 175 -11.23 -13.86 3.34
N GLU A 176 -12.33 -14.07 4.04
CA GLU A 176 -13.30 -13.03 4.40
C GLU A 176 -12.68 -12.02 5.38
N ASP A 177 -11.95 -12.49 6.39
CA ASP A 177 -11.20 -11.63 7.31
C ASP A 177 -10.17 -10.78 6.57
N LEU A 178 -9.42 -11.37 5.63
CA LEU A 178 -8.47 -10.68 4.75
C LEU A 178 -9.15 -9.62 3.88
N GLN A 179 -10.35 -9.88 3.36
CA GLN A 179 -11.14 -8.90 2.62
C GLN A 179 -11.68 -7.78 3.52
N SER A 180 -12.06 -8.09 4.76
CA SER A 180 -12.52 -7.08 5.73
C SER A 180 -11.40 -6.10 6.11
N LEU A 181 -10.17 -6.60 6.24
CA LEU A 181 -8.97 -5.78 6.47
C LEU A 181 -8.69 -4.83 5.30
N HIS A 182 -9.02 -5.24 4.07
CA HIS A 182 -8.95 -4.37 2.90
C HIS A 182 -10.00 -3.25 2.93
N ALA A 183 -11.25 -3.53 3.31
CA ALA A 183 -12.32 -2.52 3.35
C ALA A 183 -12.03 -1.35 4.31
N VAL A 184 -11.22 -1.58 5.35
CA VAL A 184 -10.75 -0.51 6.26
C VAL A 184 -9.78 0.44 5.56
N TYR A 185 -8.97 -0.06 4.61
CA TYR A 185 -7.99 0.73 3.88
C TYR A 185 -8.64 1.71 2.89
N ASP A 186 -9.68 1.28 2.18
CA ASP A 186 -10.37 2.14 1.21
C ASP A 186 -10.96 3.38 1.89
N ARG A 187 -11.56 3.21 3.07
CA ARG A 187 -12.10 4.34 3.87
C ARG A 187 -11.01 5.31 4.34
N VAL A 188 -9.85 4.80 4.77
CA VAL A 188 -8.72 5.64 5.19
C VAL A 188 -8.09 6.39 4.02
N ASN A 189 -8.19 5.86 2.79
CA ASN A 189 -7.73 6.54 1.59
C ASN A 189 -8.71 7.62 1.11
N GLU A 190 -10.02 7.45 1.31
CA GLU A 190 -11.04 8.46 1.00
C GLU A 190 -10.90 9.72 1.87
N ASP A 191 -10.58 9.56 3.17
CA ASP A 191 -10.35 10.67 4.11
C ASP A 191 -9.18 11.60 3.75
N PHE A 192 -8.34 11.21 2.78
CA PHE A 192 -7.20 12.00 2.29
C PHE A 192 -7.44 12.64 0.92
N ARG A 193 -8.51 12.27 0.21
CA ARG A 193 -8.90 12.86 -1.08
C ARG A 193 -9.84 14.06 -0.93
N ASN A 194 -10.49 14.18 0.24
CA ASN A 194 -11.33 15.31 0.64
C ASN A 194 -10.56 16.26 1.58
#